data_AF-A0A1M5A4R6-F1
#
_entry.id   AF-A0A1M5A4R6-F1
#
_cell.length_a   1.000
_cell.length_b   1.000
_cell.length_c   1.000
_cell.angle_alpha   90.00
_cell.angle_beta   90.00
_cell.angle_gamma   90.00
#
_symmetry.space_group_name_H-M   'P 1'
#
loop_
_entity.id
_entity.type
_entity.pdbx_description
1 polymer ?
#
loop_
_entity_poly.entity_id
_entity_poly.type
_entity_poly.pdbx_seq_one_letter_code
_entity_poly.pdbx_strand_id
1 'polypeptide(L)'
;MEGIFVPIGFFLAAFAILYVFWTTRTKERLALIEKGADASIFKTEPSKFVLLKWGIFLIGLAIGVITGFALSNLVNEVVAFFTMIFFFGGIGLIVAHVVTYSLEKKE
;
A
#
# COMPACT_ATOMS: atom_id res chain seq x y z
N MET A 1 -8.32 -34.68 -16.69
CA MET A 1 -8.78 -33.41 -17.30
C MET A 1 -9.48 -32.47 -16.31
N GLU A 2 -9.54 -32.76 -15.00
CA GLU A 2 -10.29 -31.94 -14.02
C GLU A 2 -9.44 -30.88 -13.31
N GLY A 3 -8.11 -31.06 -13.21
CA GLY A 3 -7.22 -30.10 -12.53
C GLY A 3 -6.96 -28.78 -13.27
N ILE A 4 -7.38 -28.67 -14.53
CA ILE A 4 -7.17 -27.47 -15.37
C ILE A 4 -8.36 -26.49 -15.28
N PHE A 5 -9.56 -26.97 -14.94
CA PHE A 5 -10.76 -26.13 -14.85
C PHE A 5 -10.70 -25.16 -13.67
N VAL A 6 -10.11 -25.57 -12.55
CA VAL A 6 -9.97 -24.75 -11.34
C VAL A 6 -9.15 -23.48 -11.59
N PRO A 7 -7.91 -23.53 -12.13
CA PRO A 7 -7.15 -22.32 -12.42
C PRO A 7 -7.83 -21.45 -13.49
N ILE A 8 -8.41 -22.03 -14.54
CA ILE A 8 -9.08 -21.25 -15.60
C ILE A 8 -10.28 -20.48 -15.04
N GLY A 9 -11.11 -21.11 -14.21
CA GLY A 9 -12.24 -20.46 -13.56
C GLY A 9 -11.79 -19.32 -12.64
N PHE A 10 -10.70 -19.51 -11.90
CA PHE A 10 -10.13 -18.48 -11.03
C PHE A 10 -9.62 -17.26 -11.82
N PHE A 11 -8.87 -17.48 -12.90
CA PHE A 11 -8.38 -16.38 -13.74
C PHE A 11 -9.51 -15.64 -14.46
N LEU A 12 -10.54 -16.35 -14.93
CA LEU A 12 -11.71 -15.71 -15.54
C LEU A 12 -12.51 -14.88 -14.55
N ALA A 13 -12.72 -15.38 -13.32
CA ALA A 13 -13.41 -14.63 -12.26
C ALA A 13 -12.61 -13.37 -11.87
N ALA A 14 -11.30 -13.49 -11.67
CA ALA A 14 -10.44 -12.34 -11.39
C ALA A 14 -10.47 -11.30 -12.51
N PHE A 15 -10.41 -11.75 -13.77
CA PHE A 15 -10.51 -10.88 -14.94
C PHE A 15 -11.89 -10.19 -15.02
N ALA A 16 -12.98 -10.91 -14.79
CA ALA A 16 -14.33 -10.36 -14.80
C ALA A 16 -14.50 -9.27 -13.74
N ILE A 17 -13.99 -9.49 -12.52
CA ILE A 17 -14.03 -8.50 -11.44
C ILE A 17 -13.25 -7.25 -11.81
N LEU A 18 -12.01 -7.40 -12.31
CA LEU A 18 -11.19 -6.27 -12.74
C LEU A 18 -11.82 -5.48 -13.90
N TYR A 19 -12.39 -6.19 -14.87
CA TYR A 19 -13.09 -5.59 -16.01
C TYR A 19 -14.30 -4.77 -15.55
N VAL A 20 -15.13 -5.34 -14.67
CA VAL A 20 -16.30 -4.64 -14.09
C VAL A 20 -15.86 -3.42 -13.29
N PHE A 21 -14.79 -3.54 -12.50
CA PHE A 21 -14.27 -2.43 -11.71
C PHE A 21 -13.79 -1.27 -12.60
N TRP A 22 -13.00 -1.55 -13.64
CA TRP A 22 -12.52 -0.52 -14.56
C TRP A 22 -13.63 0.08 -15.43
N THR A 23 -14.56 -0.74 -15.94
CA THR A 23 -15.66 -0.23 -16.78
C THR A 23 -16.61 0.66 -15.98
N THR A 24 -16.89 0.31 -14.71
CA THR A 24 -17.78 1.09 -13.83
C THR A 24 -17.20 2.48 -13.57
N ARG A 25 -15.91 2.56 -13.20
CA ARG A 25 -15.22 3.84 -12.99
C ARG A 25 -15.17 4.73 -14.25
N THR A 26 -15.08 4.12 -15.42
CA THR A 26 -15.04 4.86 -16.69
C THR A 26 -16.41 5.42 -17.06
N LYS A 27 -17.48 4.64 -16.83
CA LYS A 27 -18.86 5.07 -17.05
C LYS A 27 -19.30 6.15 -16.06
N GLU A 28 -18.92 6.05 -14.80
CA GLU A 28 -19.16 7.08 -13.78
C GLU A 28 -18.54 8.42 -14.19
N ARG A 29 -17.29 8.43 -14.66
CA ARG A 29 -16.60 9.65 -15.11
C ARG A 29 -17.23 10.26 -16.37
N LEU A 30 -17.68 9.45 -17.32
CA LEU A 30 -18.40 9.93 -18.51
C LEU A 30 -19.75 10.57 -18.15
N ALA A 31 -20.52 9.93 -17.27
CA ALA A 31 -21.82 10.46 -16.82
C ALA A 31 -21.71 11.80 -16.07
N LEU A 32 -20.57 12.06 -15.42
CA LEU A 32 -20.31 13.33 -14.74
C LEU A 32 -19.94 14.46 -15.71
N ILE A 33 -19.18 14.14 -16.77
CA ILE A 33 -18.88 15.07 -17.88
C ILE A 33 -20.17 15.46 -18.60
N GLU A 34 -21.04 14.49 -18.90
CA GLU A 34 -22.33 14.72 -19.57
C GLU A 34 -23.31 15.56 -18.72
N LYS A 35 -23.21 15.49 -17.39
CA LYS A 35 -24.02 16.31 -16.46
C LYS A 35 -23.43 17.69 -16.18
N GLY A 36 -22.31 18.06 -16.80
CA GLY A 36 -21.66 19.36 -16.60
C GLY A 36 -21.12 19.57 -15.18
N ALA A 37 -20.99 18.51 -14.39
CA ALA A 37 -20.35 18.56 -13.08
C ALA A 37 -18.83 18.49 -13.28
N ASP A 38 -18.12 19.45 -12.73
CA ASP A 38 -16.68 19.57 -12.88
C ASP A 38 -15.98 18.29 -12.40
N ALA A 39 -15.29 17.60 -13.32
CA ALA A 39 -14.56 16.36 -13.05
C ALA A 39 -13.36 16.57 -12.12
N SER A 40 -13.16 17.80 -11.63
CA SER A 40 -12.22 18.17 -10.58
C SER A 40 -12.47 17.47 -9.24
N ILE A 41 -13.71 17.06 -8.92
CA ILE A 41 -14.04 16.33 -7.68
C ILE A 41 -13.36 14.94 -7.62
N PHE A 42 -12.96 14.36 -8.77
CA PHE A 42 -12.29 13.07 -8.84
C PHE A 42 -10.77 13.16 -8.95
N LYS A 43 -10.19 14.37 -8.98
CA LYS A 43 -8.76 14.53 -8.74
C LYS A 43 -8.53 14.40 -7.23
N THR A 44 -8.53 13.16 -6.74
CA THR A 44 -7.78 12.85 -5.52
C THR A 44 -6.36 13.30 -5.81
N GLU A 45 -5.96 14.44 -5.26
CA GLU A 45 -4.58 14.89 -5.40
C GLU A 45 -3.68 13.73 -4.99
N PRO A 46 -2.73 13.31 -5.83
CA PRO A 46 -1.79 12.27 -5.45
C PRO A 46 -1.15 12.75 -4.16
N SER A 47 -1.35 12.01 -3.07
CA SER A 47 -0.86 12.39 -1.74
C SER A 47 0.61 12.79 -1.89
N LYS A 48 0.89 14.09 -1.77
CA LYS A 48 2.21 14.68 -2.05
C LYS A 48 3.32 13.98 -1.26
N PHE A 49 2.95 13.36 -0.15
CA PHE A 49 3.86 12.75 0.80
C PHE A 49 3.88 11.21 0.77
N VAL A 50 3.27 10.54 -0.24
CA VAL A 50 3.37 9.07 -0.37
C VAL A 50 4.82 8.62 -0.43
N LEU A 51 5.66 9.28 -1.24
CA LEU A 51 7.10 8.96 -1.33
C LEU A 51 7.81 9.11 0.02
N LEU A 52 7.50 10.17 0.77
CA LEU A 52 8.10 10.41 2.09
C LEU A 52 7.69 9.33 3.09
N LYS A 53 6.42 8.92 3.06
CA LYS A 53 5.89 7.85 3.92
C LYS A 53 6.59 6.52 3.65
N TRP A 54 6.78 6.16 2.39
CA TRP A 54 7.53 4.95 2.02
C TRP A 54 9.02 5.05 2.34
N GLY A 55 9.64 6.22 2.18
CA GLY A 55 11.04 6.44 2.53
C GLY A 55 11.33 6.19 4.02
N ILE A 56 10.53 6.79 4.91
CA ILE A 56 10.68 6.60 6.36
C ILE A 56 10.42 5.14 6.75
N PHE A 57 9.43 4.48 6.13
CA PHE A 57 9.17 3.06 6.37
C PHE A 57 10.35 2.17 5.98
N LEU A 58 10.95 2.39 4.80
CA LEU A 58 12.10 1.61 4.34
C LEU A 58 13.33 1.80 5.23
N ILE A 59 13.55 3.02 5.75
CA ILE A 59 14.61 3.29 6.73
C ILE A 59 14.36 2.52 8.03
N GLY A 60 13.13 2.54 8.55
CA GLY A 60 12.75 1.75 9.72
C GLY A 60 12.97 0.25 9.50
N LEU A 61 12.64 -0.26 8.31
CA LEU A 61 12.84 -1.66 7.96
C LEU A 61 14.33 -2.03 7.90
N ALA A 62 15.18 -1.17 7.34
CA ALA A 62 16.63 -1.37 7.32
C ALA A 62 17.22 -1.43 8.74
N ILE A 63 16.80 -0.52 9.63
CA ILE A 63 17.19 -0.53 11.04
C ILE A 63 16.71 -1.83 11.71
N GLY A 64 15.47 -2.26 11.44
CA GLY A 64 14.92 -3.50 11.96
C GLY A 64 15.71 -4.74 11.56
N VAL A 65 16.19 -4.81 10.32
CA VAL A 65 17.03 -5.93 9.85
C VAL A 65 18.39 -5.93 10.55
N ILE A 66 19.06 -4.78 10.66
CA ILE A 66 20.35 -4.66 11.35
C ILE A 66 20.23 -5.08 12.82
N THR A 67 19.17 -4.62 13.49
CA THR A 67 18.91 -4.92 14.90
C THR A 67 18.49 -6.39 15.09
N GLY A 68 17.73 -6.94 14.16
CA GLY A 68 17.35 -8.35 14.13
C GLY A 68 18.55 -9.28 13.98
N PHE A 69 19.51 -8.92 13.12
CA PHE A 69 20.77 -9.64 12.98
C PHE A 69 21.60 -9.61 14.27
N ALA A 70 21.67 -8.46 14.96
CA ALA A 70 22.35 -8.36 16.25
C ALA A 70 21.67 -9.26 17.32
N LEU A 71 20.34 -9.29 17.35
CA LEU A 71 19.55 -10.08 18.29
C LEU A 71 19.54 -11.59 17.98
N SER A 72 19.82 -11.97 16.73
CA SER A 72 19.91 -13.38 16.29
C SER A 72 20.96 -14.20 17.04
N ASN A 73 21.90 -13.56 17.74
CA ASN A 73 22.88 -14.26 18.57
C ASN A 73 22.32 -14.70 19.94
N LEU A 74 21.19 -14.12 20.36
CA LEU A 74 20.57 -14.34 21.67
C LEU A 74 19.27 -15.14 21.58
N VAL A 75 18.56 -15.03 20.45
CA VAL A 75 17.24 -15.63 20.21
C VAL A 75 17.27 -16.34 18.86
N ASN A 76 16.33 -17.27 18.65
CA ASN A 76 16.12 -17.90 17.34
C ASN A 76 16.08 -16.85 16.22
N GLU A 77 16.93 -17.05 15.21
CA GLU A 77 17.15 -16.15 14.09
C GLU A 77 15.84 -15.67 13.44
N VAL A 78 14.95 -16.62 13.14
CA VAL A 78 13.67 -16.33 12.49
C VAL A 78 12.83 -15.40 13.36
N VAL A 79 12.70 -15.72 14.64
CA VAL A 79 11.90 -14.93 15.58
C VAL A 79 12.50 -13.53 15.78
N ALA A 80 13.83 -13.44 15.86
CA ALA A 80 14.54 -12.16 16.02
C ALA A 80 14.30 -11.22 14.83
N PHE A 81 14.44 -11.73 13.60
CA PHE A 81 14.18 -10.94 12.39
C PHE A 81 12.73 -10.52 12.29
N PHE A 82 11.78 -11.45 12.43
CA PHE A 82 10.35 -11.13 12.34
C PHE A 82 9.95 -10.08 13.37
N THR A 83 10.39 -10.24 14.63
CA THR A 83 10.05 -9.30 15.70
C THR A 83 10.62 -7.91 15.42
N MET A 84 11.89 -7.81 15.03
CA MET A 84 12.52 -6.50 14.82
C MET A 84 12.05 -5.80 13.54
N ILE A 85 11.77 -6.53 12.47
CA ILE A 85 11.22 -5.94 11.25
C ILE A 85 9.83 -5.36 11.50
N PHE A 86 8.94 -6.09 12.19
CA PHE A 86 7.61 -5.59 12.51
C PHE A 86 7.66 -4.45 13.53
N PHE A 87 8.56 -4.52 14.51
CA PHE A 87 8.71 -3.49 15.53
C PHE A 87 9.20 -2.17 14.91
N PHE A 88 10.36 -2.18 14.23
CA PHE A 88 10.92 -0.97 13.64
C PHE A 88 10.17 -0.50 12.39
N GLY A 89 9.63 -1.43 11.59
CA GLY A 89 8.73 -1.09 10.48
C GLY A 89 7.44 -0.43 10.96
N GLY A 90 6.86 -0.92 12.07
CA GLY A 90 5.69 -0.30 12.71
C GLY A 90 5.97 1.11 13.23
N ILE A 91 7.08 1.28 13.96
CA ILE A 91 7.53 2.60 14.42
C ILE A 91 7.78 3.53 13.23
N GLY A 92 8.42 3.04 12.17
CA GLY A 92 8.66 3.79 10.94
C GLY A 92 7.37 4.32 10.30
N LEU A 93 6.30 3.52 10.28
CA LEU A 93 4.99 3.98 9.78
C LEU A 93 4.33 5.04 10.68
N ILE A 94 4.45 4.90 12.00
CA ILE A 94 3.92 5.89 12.96
C ILE A 94 4.64 7.22 12.77
N VAL A 95 5.98 7.20 12.74
CA VAL A 95 6.80 8.40 12.50
C VAL A 95 6.46 9.00 11.14
N ALA A 96 6.34 8.18 10.10
CA ALA A 96 5.95 8.63 8.78
C ALA A 96 4.62 9.38 8.81
N HIS A 97 3.60 8.84 9.50
CA HIS A 97 2.31 9.49 9.62
C HIS A 97 2.41 10.85 10.32
N VAL A 98 3.09 10.91 11.47
CA VAL A 98 3.28 12.15 12.24
C VAL A 98 4.03 13.22 11.43
N VAL A 99 5.07 12.83 10.70
CA VAL A 99 5.84 13.74 9.83
C VAL A 99 4.95 14.25 8.69
N THR A 100 4.24 13.36 7.99
CA THR A 100 3.34 13.78 6.90
C THR A 100 2.22 14.70 7.39
N TYR A 101 1.65 14.41 8.56
CA TYR A 101 0.59 15.21 9.17
C TYR A 101 1.07 16.61 9.58
N SER A 102 2.31 16.71 10.08
CA SER A 102 2.92 18.00 10.44
C SER A 102 3.23 18.87 9.21
N LEU A 103 3.63 18.25 8.10
CA LEU A 103 3.88 18.94 6.84
C LEU A 103 2.57 19.43 6.20
N GLU A 104 1.52 18.61 6.23
CA GLU A 104 0.20 18.99 5.74
C GLU A 104 -0.42 20.16 6.52
N LYS A 105 -0.18 20.25 7.84
CA LYS A 105 -0.64 21.40 8.66
C LYS A 105 0.11 22.71 8.38
N LYS A 106 1.30 22.64 7.77
CA LYS A 106 2.14 23.80 7.47
C LYS A 106 1.87 24.41 6.09
N GLU A 107 1.25 23.64 5.19
CA GLU A 107 0.63 24.16 3.97
C GLU A 107 -0.74 24.77 4.28
#